data_AF-A0A7S1R542-F1
#
_entry.id   AF-A0A7S1R542-F1
#
_cell.length_a   1.000
_cell.length_b   1.000
_cell.length_c   1.000
_cell.angle_alpha   90.00
_cell.angle_beta   90.00
_cell.angle_gamma   90.00
#
_symmetry.space_group_name_H-M   'P 1'
#
loop_
_entity.id
_entity.type
_entity.pdbx_description
1 polymer ?
#
loop_
_entity_poly.entity_id
_entity_poly.type
_entity_poly.pdbx_seq_one_letter_code
_entity_poly.pdbx_strand_id
1 'polypeptide(L)'
;VGEVWLHVPEGSSLYQEAKQPDGRACHFVHVTCKNCTAPGSISSFFHVSLPTDATVADLRHALDLAETVRIMAPVRGRGRIALNDSETVPPKVALSEYHRAVYFGMLLTTDQLAEVQRGLCGILQTPEMQGRLDDVARDAVGNDHRYSMLLTDMMLAEIYPHMTRRFGLGNDSKACLNLYHEIAFHVGFDRDERLVEGWYWTELLMRKHGYAAHVSELLRRLREGDREPVWESLKTTFKGPQTKNAEIRRRCERAQK
;
A
#
# COMPACT_ATOMS: atom_id res chain seq x y z
N VAL A 1 8.94 2.83 -36.20
CA VAL A 1 8.93 3.72 -35.02
C VAL A 1 9.82 3.07 -33.99
N GLY A 2 10.90 3.71 -33.55
CA GLY A 2 11.85 3.09 -32.61
C GLY A 2 11.20 2.82 -31.26
N GLU A 3 11.45 1.66 -30.67
CA GLU A 3 11.02 1.33 -29.30
C GLU A 3 11.70 2.29 -28.32
N VAL A 4 10.91 3.14 -27.67
CA VAL A 4 11.40 4.01 -26.60
C VAL A 4 11.16 3.29 -25.28
N TRP A 5 12.21 2.71 -24.73
CA TRP A 5 12.20 2.08 -23.41
C TRP A 5 12.25 3.17 -22.33
N LEU A 6 11.25 3.19 -21.44
CA LEU A 6 11.19 4.14 -20.34
C LEU A 6 11.96 3.59 -19.13
N HIS A 7 13.08 4.21 -18.81
CA HIS A 7 13.88 3.88 -17.64
C HIS A 7 13.56 4.83 -16.48
N VAL A 8 13.49 4.29 -15.26
CA VAL A 8 13.33 5.07 -14.02
C VAL A 8 14.74 5.56 -13.66
N PRO A 9 14.99 6.87 -13.57
CA PRO A 9 16.34 7.39 -13.36
C PRO A 9 16.99 6.86 -12.07
N GLU A 10 18.26 6.50 -12.15
CA GLU A 10 19.11 6.27 -10.98
C GLU A 10 19.24 7.60 -10.21
N GLY A 11 18.71 7.66 -8.99
CA GLY A 11 18.63 8.90 -8.20
C GLY A 11 17.22 9.42 -7.96
N SER A 12 16.19 8.75 -8.47
CA SER A 12 14.79 9.01 -8.06
C SER A 12 14.62 8.88 -6.54
N SER A 13 13.74 9.71 -5.96
CA SER A 13 13.37 9.65 -4.54
C SER A 13 12.77 8.28 -4.16
N LEU A 14 12.28 7.53 -5.15
CA LEU A 14 11.83 6.15 -5.02
C LEU A 14 12.84 5.22 -4.33
N TYR A 15 14.13 5.53 -4.34
CA TYR A 15 15.18 4.70 -3.75
C TYR A 15 15.64 5.15 -2.36
N GLN A 16 15.04 6.20 -1.78
CA GLN A 16 15.42 6.71 -0.46
C GLN A 16 14.74 5.92 0.68
N GLU A 17 15.54 5.49 1.66
CA GLU A 17 15.04 4.90 2.92
C GLU A 17 14.46 6.00 3.82
N ALA A 18 13.29 5.75 4.44
CA ALA A 18 12.79 6.66 5.45
C ALA A 18 13.57 6.50 6.74
N LYS A 19 13.80 7.63 7.41
CA LYS A 19 14.23 7.69 8.80
C LYS A 19 13.12 8.33 9.61
N GLN A 20 12.86 7.83 10.82
CA GLN A 20 11.96 8.51 11.72
C GLN A 20 12.48 9.92 12.07
N PRO A 21 11.60 10.84 12.49
CA PRO A 21 12.00 12.19 12.91
C PRO A 21 13.04 12.20 14.03
N ASP A 22 13.05 11.17 14.88
CA ASP A 22 13.99 10.98 15.98
C ASP A 22 15.25 10.19 15.60
N GLY A 23 15.34 9.74 14.33
CA GLY A 23 16.45 8.97 13.79
C GLY A 23 16.49 7.50 14.24
N ARG A 24 15.51 6.99 14.99
CA ARG A 24 15.49 5.60 15.43
C ARG A 24 15.14 4.67 14.28
N ALA A 25 15.80 3.50 14.28
CA ALA A 25 15.41 2.40 13.40
C ALA A 25 14.02 1.90 13.81
N CYS A 26 13.17 1.69 12.81
CA CYS A 26 11.87 1.06 12.99
C CYS A 26 11.84 -0.28 12.28
N HIS A 27 10.98 -1.14 12.77
CA HIS A 27 10.62 -2.36 12.09
C HIS A 27 9.11 -2.43 11.94
N PHE A 28 8.68 -3.17 10.92
CA PHE A 28 7.26 -3.41 10.66
C PHE A 28 6.85 -4.72 11.31
N VAL A 29 5.81 -4.64 12.15
CA VAL A 29 5.18 -5.80 12.76
C VAL A 29 3.96 -6.15 11.92
N HIS A 30 3.97 -7.33 11.30
CA HIS A 30 2.80 -7.89 10.66
C HIS A 30 1.89 -8.47 11.74
N VAL A 31 0.71 -7.85 11.89
CA VAL A 31 -0.33 -8.25 12.84
C VAL A 31 -1.43 -9.01 12.11
N THR A 32 -1.69 -10.25 12.53
CA THR A 32 -2.86 -11.02 12.06
C THR A 32 -3.89 -11.19 13.16
N CYS A 33 -5.13 -10.81 12.93
CA CYS A 33 -6.25 -10.94 13.86
C CYS A 33 -7.04 -12.21 13.55
N LYS A 34 -7.18 -13.11 14.53
CA LYS A 34 -8.05 -14.29 14.36
C LYS A 34 -9.52 -13.89 14.27
N ASN A 35 -9.95 -13.00 15.17
CA ASN A 35 -11.32 -12.48 15.25
C ASN A 35 -11.30 -10.97 15.02
N CYS A 36 -11.40 -10.55 13.76
CA CYS A 36 -11.63 -9.15 13.42
C CYS A 36 -13.13 -8.91 13.31
N THR A 37 -13.75 -8.46 14.40
CA THR A 37 -15.22 -8.41 14.54
C THR A 37 -15.83 -7.06 14.15
N ALA A 38 -15.00 -6.06 13.85
CA ALA A 38 -15.46 -4.72 13.57
C ALA A 38 -16.17 -4.63 12.21
N PRO A 39 -17.42 -4.13 12.15
CA PRO A 39 -18.13 -3.94 10.90
C PRO A 39 -17.37 -3.03 9.92
N GLY A 40 -17.20 -3.50 8.69
CA GLY A 40 -16.51 -2.76 7.63
C GLY A 40 -14.99 -2.87 7.64
N SER A 41 -14.41 -3.77 8.43
CA SER A 41 -13.01 -4.14 8.29
C SER A 41 -12.74 -4.73 6.89
N ILE A 42 -11.72 -4.23 6.20
CA ILE A 42 -11.36 -4.68 4.84
C ILE A 42 -10.45 -5.91 4.84
N SER A 43 -9.80 -6.18 5.98
CA SER A 43 -8.82 -7.25 6.17
C SER A 43 -8.82 -7.77 7.61
N SER A 44 -8.25 -8.97 7.81
CA SER A 44 -7.94 -9.54 9.13
C SER A 44 -6.47 -9.38 9.50
N PHE A 45 -5.67 -8.69 8.69
CA PHE A 45 -4.26 -8.39 8.98
C PHE A 45 -3.97 -6.93 8.65
N PHE A 46 -2.91 -6.41 9.27
CA PHE A 46 -2.39 -5.06 9.03
C PHE A 46 -0.92 -4.98 9.51
N HIS A 47 -0.26 -3.86 9.22
CA HIS A 47 1.11 -3.60 9.64
C HIS A 47 1.17 -2.40 10.59
N VAL A 48 2.10 -2.49 11.54
CA VAL A 48 2.38 -1.41 12.50
C VAL A 48 3.87 -1.13 12.47
N SER A 49 4.24 0.15 12.41
CA SER A 49 5.63 0.57 12.59
C SER A 49 5.90 0.76 14.07
N LEU A 50 6.91 0.07 14.60
CA LEU A 50 7.37 0.20 15.98
C LEU A 50 8.90 0.36 16.05
N PRO A 51 9.43 0.99 17.11
CA PRO A 51 10.87 0.98 17.39
C PRO A 51 11.42 -0.46 17.41
N THR A 52 12.67 -0.65 16.98
CA THR A 52 13.31 -1.99 16.93
C THR A 52 13.36 -2.71 18.29
N ASP A 53 13.41 -1.96 19.38
CA ASP A 53 13.43 -2.46 20.76
C ASP A 53 12.06 -2.48 21.44
N ALA A 54 10.99 -2.23 20.68
CA ALA A 54 9.62 -2.22 21.22
C ALA A 54 9.23 -3.55 21.86
N THR A 55 8.52 -3.45 22.97
CA THR A 55 7.98 -4.55 23.76
C THR A 55 6.52 -4.83 23.41
N VAL A 56 6.02 -5.99 23.84
CA VAL A 56 4.61 -6.36 23.66
C VAL A 56 3.68 -5.34 24.33
N ALA A 57 4.10 -4.72 25.44
CA ALA A 57 3.40 -3.58 26.04
C ALA A 57 3.28 -2.38 25.08
N ASP A 58 4.36 -2.04 24.37
CA ASP A 58 4.36 -0.93 23.40
C ASP A 58 3.40 -1.21 22.23
N LEU A 59 3.39 -2.45 21.71
CA LEU A 59 2.42 -2.86 20.69
C LEU A 59 0.99 -2.80 21.21
N ARG A 60 0.74 -3.26 22.45
CA ARG A 60 -0.56 -3.20 23.11
C ARG A 60 -1.06 -1.76 23.20
N HIS A 61 -0.20 -0.84 23.63
CA HIS A 61 -0.50 0.58 23.73
C HIS A 61 -0.75 1.21 22.35
N ALA A 62 0.12 0.96 21.37
CA ALA A 62 0.01 1.50 20.02
C ALA A 62 -1.30 1.11 19.32
N LEU A 63 -1.86 -0.05 19.67
CA LEU A 63 -3.10 -0.59 19.11
C LEU A 63 -4.32 -0.40 20.00
N ASP A 64 -4.16 0.22 21.18
CA ASP A 64 -5.20 0.37 22.20
C ASP A 64 -5.93 -0.96 22.48
N LEU A 65 -5.16 -2.01 22.76
CA LEU A 65 -5.69 -3.35 23.02
C LEU A 65 -6.00 -3.53 24.51
N ALA A 66 -7.15 -4.14 24.81
CA ALA A 66 -7.46 -4.57 26.17
C ALA A 66 -6.46 -5.63 26.69
N GLU A 67 -6.27 -5.72 28.00
CA GLU A 67 -5.39 -6.71 28.64
C GLU A 67 -5.80 -8.16 28.36
N THR A 68 -7.09 -8.39 28.11
CA THR A 68 -7.63 -9.72 27.76
C THR A 68 -7.17 -10.21 26.39
N VAL A 69 -6.74 -9.31 25.51
CA VAL A 69 -6.26 -9.65 24.17
C VAL A 69 -4.89 -10.30 24.28
N ARG A 70 -4.80 -11.56 23.81
CA ARG A 70 -3.54 -12.31 23.76
C ARG A 70 -2.80 -11.98 22.49
N ILE A 71 -1.57 -11.49 22.64
CA ILE A 71 -0.60 -11.31 21.56
C ILE A 71 0.22 -12.58 21.47
N MET A 72 0.18 -13.26 20.33
CA MET A 72 0.81 -14.55 20.13
C MET A 72 1.84 -14.52 19.00
N ALA A 73 2.94 -15.25 19.15
CA ALA A 73 3.94 -15.41 18.08
C ALA A 73 4.13 -16.88 17.68
N PRO A 74 4.48 -17.15 16.41
CA PRO A 74 4.83 -18.49 15.97
C PRO A 74 6.18 -18.92 16.56
N VAL A 75 6.21 -20.09 17.19
CA VAL A 75 7.42 -20.71 17.75
C VAL A 75 7.61 -22.10 17.11
N ARG A 76 8.80 -22.31 16.55
CA ARG A 76 9.15 -23.56 15.86
C ARG A 76 8.93 -24.77 16.77
N GLY A 77 8.11 -25.72 16.32
CA GLY A 77 7.78 -26.95 17.04
C GLY A 77 6.76 -26.79 18.19
N ARG A 78 6.33 -25.57 18.54
CA ARG A 78 5.37 -25.33 19.64
C ARG A 78 4.06 -24.66 19.18
N GLY A 79 3.95 -24.32 17.90
CA GLY A 79 2.78 -23.62 17.37
C GLY A 79 2.81 -22.14 17.75
N ARG A 80 1.68 -21.57 18.18
CA ARG A 80 1.61 -20.16 18.60
C ARG A 80 1.58 -20.08 20.12
N ILE A 81 2.47 -19.30 20.72
CA ILE A 81 2.49 -19.05 22.17
C ILE A 81 2.09 -17.61 22.46
N ALA A 82 1.44 -17.36 23.59
CA ALA A 82 1.19 -16.01 24.06
C ALA A 82 2.50 -15.40 24.59
N LEU A 83 2.74 -14.14 24.26
CA LEU A 83 3.89 -13.36 24.72
C LEU A 83 3.52 -12.56 25.96
N ASN A 84 4.50 -12.33 26.84
CA ASN A 84 4.40 -11.43 27.98
C ASN A 84 4.70 -10.00 27.54
N ASP A 85 4.12 -9.03 28.26
CA ASP A 85 4.23 -7.60 27.95
C ASP A 85 5.68 -7.08 27.98
N SER A 86 6.59 -7.73 28.71
CA SER A 86 8.02 -7.40 28.78
C SER A 86 8.88 -8.00 27.65
N GLU A 87 8.34 -8.91 26.84
CA GLU A 87 9.08 -9.51 25.73
C GLU A 87 9.16 -8.53 24.55
N THR A 88 10.26 -8.58 23.79
CA THR A 88 10.41 -7.84 22.53
C THR A 88 9.39 -8.33 21.51
N VAL A 89 8.77 -7.41 20.78
CA VAL A 89 7.79 -7.76 19.74
C VAL A 89 8.51 -8.43 18.56
N PRO A 90 8.11 -9.65 18.16
CA PRO A 90 8.65 -10.26 16.96
C PRO A 90 8.02 -9.65 15.70
N PRO A 91 8.66 -9.76 14.52
CA PRO A 91 8.14 -9.19 13.28
C PRO A 91 6.76 -9.69 12.82
N LYS A 92 6.30 -10.82 13.36
CA LYS A 92 5.00 -11.43 13.05
C LYS A 92 4.29 -11.84 14.33
N VAL A 93 3.13 -11.26 14.57
CA VAL A 93 2.29 -11.53 15.73
C VAL A 93 0.86 -11.81 15.29
N ALA A 94 0.11 -12.46 16.17
CA ALA A 94 -1.29 -12.70 16.01
C ALA A 94 -2.07 -12.30 17.25
N LEU A 95 -3.17 -11.58 17.03
CA LEU A 95 -4.09 -11.18 18.10
C LEU A 95 -5.19 -12.23 18.24
N SER A 96 -5.60 -12.52 19.48
CA SER A 96 -6.80 -13.32 19.75
C SER A 96 -8.06 -12.65 19.19
N GLU A 97 -8.17 -11.33 19.34
CA GLU A 97 -9.28 -10.51 18.87
C GLU A 97 -8.82 -9.07 18.57
N TYR A 98 -9.54 -8.38 17.69
CA TYR A 98 -9.34 -6.97 17.40
C TYR A 98 -10.67 -6.32 17.08
N HIS A 99 -11.11 -5.39 17.93
CA HIS A 99 -12.44 -4.78 17.87
C HIS A 99 -12.50 -3.50 17.04
N ARG A 100 -11.36 -3.04 16.51
CA ARG A 100 -11.28 -1.90 15.59
C ARG A 100 -11.32 -2.41 14.15
N ALA A 101 -11.88 -1.59 13.25
CA ALA A 101 -11.88 -1.91 11.83
C ALA A 101 -10.47 -1.71 11.26
N VAL A 102 -10.02 -2.65 10.44
CA VAL A 102 -8.85 -2.44 9.58
C VAL A 102 -9.32 -1.69 8.34
N TYR A 103 -8.64 -0.60 8.00
CA TYR A 103 -8.95 0.26 6.86
C TYR A 103 -7.70 0.47 5.99
N PHE A 104 -7.88 1.11 4.83
CA PHE A 104 -6.75 1.47 3.97
C PHE A 104 -5.86 2.50 4.67
N GLY A 105 -4.55 2.33 4.67
CA GLY A 105 -3.65 3.08 5.56
C GLY A 105 -3.05 2.22 6.66
N MET A 106 -3.63 1.05 6.91
CA MET A 106 -3.13 0.09 7.88
C MET A 106 -2.57 -1.17 7.23
N LEU A 107 -2.93 -1.48 5.97
CA LEU A 107 -2.54 -2.74 5.35
C LEU A 107 -1.04 -2.76 5.07
N LEU A 108 -0.44 -1.62 4.75
CA LEU A 108 0.98 -1.45 4.56
C LEU A 108 1.41 -0.11 5.15
N THR A 109 2.65 -0.02 5.60
CA THR A 109 3.23 1.28 5.94
C THR A 109 3.62 2.05 4.68
N THR A 110 3.82 3.36 4.81
CA THR A 110 4.32 4.23 3.73
C THR A 110 5.60 3.67 3.10
N ASP A 111 6.53 3.16 3.90
CA ASP A 111 7.78 2.58 3.38
C ASP A 111 7.58 1.25 2.65
N GLN A 112 6.71 0.39 3.18
CA GLN A 112 6.34 -0.85 2.48
C GLN A 112 5.68 -0.54 1.14
N LEU A 113 4.88 0.53 1.05
CA LEU A 113 4.28 0.96 -0.22
C LEU A 113 5.29 1.54 -1.20
N ALA A 114 6.29 2.28 -0.72
CA ALA A 114 7.38 2.73 -1.57
C ALA A 114 8.13 1.52 -2.16
N GLU A 115 8.35 0.47 -1.35
CA GLU A 115 8.92 -0.81 -1.82
C GLU A 115 8.00 -1.52 -2.83
N VAL A 116 6.67 -1.54 -2.59
CA VAL A 116 5.69 -2.07 -3.54
C VAL A 116 5.79 -1.34 -4.88
N GLN A 117 5.72 -0.01 -4.88
CA GLN A 117 5.74 0.78 -6.12
C GLN A 117 7.05 0.61 -6.88
N ARG A 118 8.19 0.55 -6.18
CA ARG A 118 9.48 0.24 -6.78
C ARG A 118 9.47 -1.16 -7.42
N GLY A 119 8.90 -2.15 -6.75
CA GLY A 119 8.71 -3.50 -7.27
C GLY A 119 7.81 -3.54 -8.51
N LEU A 120 6.69 -2.80 -8.49
CA LEU A 120 5.79 -2.67 -9.63
C LEU A 120 6.51 -2.04 -10.84
N CYS A 121 7.24 -0.95 -10.63
CA CYS A 121 8.02 -0.30 -11.68
C CYS A 121 9.05 -1.26 -12.28
N GLY A 122 9.80 -1.97 -11.43
CA GLY A 122 10.80 -2.95 -11.87
C GLY A 122 10.21 -4.06 -12.74
N ILE A 123 9.02 -4.58 -12.40
CA ILE A 123 8.31 -5.57 -13.22
C ILE A 123 7.84 -4.97 -14.53
N LEU A 124 7.18 -3.81 -14.47
CA LEU A 124 6.62 -3.12 -15.65
C LEU A 124 7.71 -2.69 -16.65
N GLN A 125 8.94 -2.49 -16.20
CA GLN A 125 10.08 -2.14 -17.07
C GLN A 125 10.67 -3.30 -17.85
N THR A 126 10.34 -4.55 -17.46
CA THR A 126 10.91 -5.71 -18.14
C THR A 126 10.46 -5.77 -19.61
N PRO A 127 11.31 -6.23 -20.55
CA PRO A 127 10.91 -6.40 -21.95
C PRO A 127 9.68 -7.29 -22.13
N GLU A 128 9.59 -8.36 -21.35
CA GLU A 128 8.43 -9.24 -21.33
C GLU A 128 7.14 -8.48 -20.99
N MET A 129 7.13 -7.71 -19.91
CA MET A 129 5.94 -6.98 -19.48
C MET A 129 5.57 -5.84 -20.41
N GLN A 130 6.55 -5.16 -21.02
CA GLN A 130 6.27 -4.17 -22.07
C GLN A 130 5.64 -4.82 -23.31
N GLY A 131 6.06 -6.03 -23.70
CA GLY A 131 5.39 -6.80 -24.73
C GLY A 131 3.94 -7.16 -24.38
N ARG A 132 3.66 -7.51 -23.11
CA ARG A 132 2.28 -7.71 -22.63
C ARG A 132 1.45 -6.42 -22.74
N LEU A 133 2.04 -5.26 -22.44
CA LEU A 133 1.38 -3.96 -22.60
C LEU A 133 1.13 -3.60 -24.07
N ASP A 134 2.01 -4.01 -25.00
CA ASP A 134 1.77 -3.88 -26.44
C ASP A 134 0.56 -4.71 -26.88
N ASP A 135 0.45 -5.95 -26.38
CA ASP A 135 -0.70 -6.82 -26.64
C ASP A 135 -2.00 -6.18 -26.13
N VAL A 136 -2.01 -5.68 -24.89
CA VAL A 136 -3.16 -4.98 -24.30
C VAL A 136 -3.54 -3.73 -25.12
N ALA A 137 -2.56 -2.93 -25.56
CA ALA A 137 -2.80 -1.74 -26.38
C ALA A 137 -3.40 -2.10 -27.75
N ARG A 138 -2.88 -3.15 -28.39
CA ARG A 138 -3.39 -3.66 -29.67
C ARG A 138 -4.84 -4.15 -29.53
N ASP A 139 -5.13 -4.91 -28.48
CA ASP A 139 -6.46 -5.47 -28.24
C ASP A 139 -7.50 -4.39 -27.86
N ALA A 140 -7.05 -3.27 -27.32
CA ALA A 140 -7.91 -2.12 -27.01
C ALA A 140 -8.35 -1.33 -28.25
N VAL A 141 -7.62 -1.43 -29.38
CA VAL A 141 -7.91 -0.72 -30.65
C VAL A 141 -8.13 0.80 -30.42
N GLY A 142 -7.30 1.41 -29.57
CA GLY A 142 -7.39 2.83 -29.23
C GLY A 142 -8.57 3.23 -28.33
N ASN A 143 -9.32 2.28 -27.76
CA ASN A 143 -10.37 2.56 -26.79
C ASN A 143 -9.80 2.58 -25.36
N ASP A 144 -9.65 3.76 -24.78
CA ASP A 144 -9.06 3.98 -23.45
C ASP A 144 -9.78 3.22 -22.32
N HIS A 145 -11.10 3.11 -22.39
CA HIS A 145 -11.87 2.39 -21.38
C HIS A 145 -11.57 0.89 -21.44
N ARG A 146 -11.57 0.32 -22.66
CA ARG A 146 -11.20 -1.08 -22.88
C ARG A 146 -9.75 -1.35 -22.49
N TYR A 147 -8.82 -0.45 -22.83
CA TYR A 147 -7.43 -0.52 -22.39
C TYR A 147 -7.32 -0.60 -20.87
N SER A 148 -8.03 0.29 -20.17
CA SER A 148 -8.03 0.32 -18.70
C SER A 148 -8.57 -0.96 -18.08
N MET A 149 -9.60 -1.58 -18.67
CA MET A 149 -10.13 -2.86 -18.21
C MET A 149 -9.12 -3.99 -18.41
N LEU A 150 -8.60 -4.15 -19.64
CA LEU A 150 -7.62 -5.20 -19.96
C LEU A 150 -6.33 -5.08 -19.13
N LEU A 151 -5.86 -3.84 -18.95
CA LEU A 151 -4.72 -3.55 -18.09
C LEU A 151 -5.02 -3.95 -16.63
N THR A 152 -6.20 -3.62 -16.12
CA THR A 152 -6.60 -3.99 -14.74
C THR A 152 -6.60 -5.51 -14.58
N ASP A 153 -7.16 -6.24 -15.54
CA ASP A 153 -7.19 -7.71 -15.53
C ASP A 153 -5.77 -8.29 -15.52
N MET A 154 -4.88 -7.77 -16.38
CA MET A 154 -3.47 -8.17 -16.43
C MET A 154 -2.75 -7.88 -15.10
N MET A 155 -2.92 -6.67 -14.53
CA MET A 155 -2.30 -6.30 -13.26
C MET A 155 -2.75 -7.22 -12.12
N LEU A 156 -4.05 -7.55 -12.06
CA LEU A 156 -4.63 -8.42 -11.03
C LEU A 156 -4.21 -9.88 -11.18
N ALA A 157 -4.03 -10.36 -12.41
CA ALA A 157 -3.66 -11.74 -12.69
C ALA A 157 -2.16 -12.00 -12.59
N GLU A 158 -1.33 -11.07 -13.07
CA GLU A 158 0.09 -11.32 -13.33
C GLU A 158 1.04 -10.55 -12.42
N ILE A 159 0.69 -9.35 -11.95
CA ILE A 159 1.64 -8.49 -11.23
C ILE A 159 1.34 -8.44 -9.73
N TYR A 160 0.13 -8.05 -9.35
CA TYR A 160 -0.23 -7.88 -7.94
C TYR A 160 -0.07 -9.12 -7.07
N PRO A 161 -0.33 -10.36 -7.55
CA PRO A 161 -0.12 -11.55 -6.73
C PRO A 161 1.32 -11.73 -6.23
N HIS A 162 2.33 -11.22 -6.96
CA HIS A 162 3.72 -11.25 -6.49
C HIS A 162 3.95 -10.27 -5.34
N MET A 163 3.37 -9.07 -5.44
CA MET A 163 3.47 -8.04 -4.41
C MET A 163 2.70 -8.45 -3.16
N THR A 164 1.44 -8.86 -3.28
CA THR A 164 0.62 -9.24 -2.13
C THR A 164 1.23 -10.39 -1.34
N ARG A 165 1.86 -11.38 -2.01
CA ARG A 165 2.57 -12.48 -1.36
C ARG A 165 3.77 -12.00 -0.56
N ARG A 166 4.57 -11.08 -1.12
CA ARG A 166 5.78 -10.53 -0.48
C ARG A 166 5.46 -9.89 0.87
N PHE A 167 4.34 -9.16 0.93
CA PHE A 167 3.91 -8.46 2.15
C PHE A 167 2.88 -9.23 2.99
N GLY A 168 2.58 -10.48 2.62
CA GLY A 168 1.68 -11.34 3.39
C GLY A 168 0.20 -10.93 3.35
N LEU A 169 -0.24 -10.21 2.30
CA LEU A 169 -1.62 -9.74 2.15
C LEU A 169 -2.58 -10.85 1.66
N GLY A 170 -2.06 -12.01 1.26
CA GLY A 170 -2.81 -13.07 0.56
C GLY A 170 -2.56 -13.05 -0.96
N ASN A 171 -3.16 -13.98 -1.70
CA ASN A 171 -2.98 -14.10 -3.15
C ASN A 171 -4.31 -14.08 -3.93
N ASP A 172 -5.41 -13.76 -3.28
CA ASP A 172 -6.71 -13.67 -3.94
C ASP A 172 -6.92 -12.29 -4.60
N SER A 173 -7.92 -12.20 -5.48
CA SER A 173 -8.24 -10.95 -6.18
C SER A 173 -8.62 -9.82 -5.22
N LYS A 174 -9.19 -10.15 -4.04
CA LYS A 174 -9.55 -9.15 -3.03
C LYS A 174 -8.29 -8.54 -2.40
N ALA A 175 -7.27 -9.33 -2.11
CA ALA A 175 -5.97 -8.86 -1.61
C ALA A 175 -5.28 -7.95 -2.64
N CYS A 176 -5.34 -8.31 -3.92
CA CYS A 176 -4.77 -7.50 -5.00
C CYS A 176 -5.51 -6.16 -5.15
N LEU A 177 -6.85 -6.16 -5.11
CA LEU A 177 -7.64 -4.94 -5.11
C LEU A 177 -7.38 -4.08 -3.85
N ASN A 178 -7.21 -4.72 -2.71
CA ASN A 178 -6.86 -4.02 -1.48
C ASN A 178 -5.49 -3.35 -1.59
N LEU A 179 -4.49 -4.00 -2.18
CA LEU A 179 -3.18 -3.40 -2.43
C LEU A 179 -3.30 -2.16 -3.34
N TYR A 180 -4.05 -2.25 -4.44
CA TYR A 180 -4.27 -1.10 -5.32
C TYR A 180 -4.90 0.09 -4.57
N HIS A 181 -5.95 -0.17 -3.78
CA HIS A 181 -6.59 0.87 -2.98
C HIS A 181 -5.68 1.42 -1.87
N GLU A 182 -4.81 0.58 -1.30
CA GLU A 182 -3.81 1.00 -0.31
C GLU A 182 -2.84 2.00 -0.92
N ILE A 183 -2.26 1.69 -2.09
CA ILE A 183 -1.39 2.63 -2.81
C ILE A 183 -2.15 3.95 -3.05
N ALA A 184 -3.42 3.88 -3.48
CA ALA A 184 -4.22 5.06 -3.81
C ALA A 184 -4.49 5.93 -2.58
N PHE A 185 -4.74 5.28 -1.44
CA PHE A 185 -4.92 5.93 -0.16
C PHE A 185 -3.65 6.71 0.20
N HIS A 186 -2.49 6.06 0.28
CA HIS A 186 -1.29 6.74 0.75
C HIS A 186 -0.81 7.85 -0.21
N VAL A 187 -0.95 7.67 -1.53
CA VAL A 187 -0.66 8.77 -2.49
C VAL A 187 -1.60 9.95 -2.29
N GLY A 188 -2.87 9.69 -1.99
CA GLY A 188 -3.86 10.74 -1.73
C GLY A 188 -3.68 11.47 -0.39
N PHE A 189 -3.16 10.79 0.63
CA PHE A 189 -3.20 11.25 2.03
C PHE A 189 -1.84 11.53 2.66
N ASP A 190 -0.82 10.70 2.46
CA ASP A 190 0.46 10.81 3.20
C ASP A 190 1.30 11.98 2.72
N ARG A 191 1.11 12.41 1.46
CA ARG A 191 1.92 13.45 0.81
C ARG A 191 3.41 13.13 0.78
N ASP A 192 3.73 11.85 0.81
CA ASP A 192 5.10 11.37 0.65
C ASP A 192 5.49 11.50 -0.82
N GLU A 193 6.50 12.32 -1.11
CA GLU A 193 6.99 12.56 -2.46
C GLU A 193 7.38 11.26 -3.18
N ARG A 194 7.97 10.31 -2.44
CA ARG A 194 8.39 9.02 -2.98
C ARG A 194 7.18 8.24 -3.49
N LEU A 195 6.06 8.29 -2.76
CA LEU A 195 4.85 7.59 -3.17
C LEU A 195 4.17 8.22 -4.39
N VAL A 196 4.15 9.55 -4.47
CA VAL A 196 3.61 10.27 -5.62
C VAL A 196 4.48 10.03 -6.86
N GLU A 197 5.81 10.09 -6.70
CA GLU A 197 6.77 9.78 -7.78
C GLU A 197 6.65 8.32 -8.23
N GLY A 198 6.50 7.37 -7.31
CA GLY A 198 6.27 5.96 -7.62
C GLY A 198 4.99 5.72 -8.39
N TRP A 199 3.92 6.45 -8.06
CA TRP A 199 2.67 6.42 -8.81
C TRP A 199 2.87 6.98 -10.21
N TYR A 200 3.55 8.12 -10.35
CA TYR A 200 3.84 8.72 -11.65
C TYR A 200 4.55 7.74 -12.58
N TRP A 201 5.63 7.10 -12.10
CA TRP A 201 6.38 6.13 -12.88
C TRP A 201 5.55 4.91 -13.23
N THR A 202 4.75 4.40 -12.29
CA THR A 202 3.85 3.27 -12.53
C THR A 202 2.85 3.60 -13.65
N GLU A 203 2.19 4.76 -13.60
CA GLU A 203 1.24 5.21 -14.64
C GLU A 203 1.91 5.43 -15.99
N LEU A 204 3.12 6.00 -16.00
CA LEU A 204 3.89 6.21 -17.21
C LEU A 204 4.29 4.89 -17.88
N LEU A 205 4.78 3.93 -17.08
CA LEU A 205 5.15 2.59 -17.55
C LEU A 205 3.96 1.78 -18.05
N MET A 206 2.78 1.96 -17.44
CA MET A 206 1.51 1.42 -17.93
C MET A 206 0.92 2.20 -19.12
N ARG A 207 1.63 3.23 -19.63
CA ARG A 207 1.24 4.06 -20.78
C ARG A 207 -0.09 4.79 -20.61
N LYS A 208 -0.46 5.07 -19.35
CA LYS A 208 -1.65 5.85 -19.00
C LYS A 208 -1.32 7.35 -19.04
N HIS A 209 -1.00 7.87 -20.22
CA HIS A 209 -0.46 9.23 -20.40
C HIS A 209 -1.29 10.33 -19.73
N GLY A 210 -2.63 10.26 -19.79
CA GLY A 210 -3.51 11.23 -19.12
C GLY A 210 -3.36 11.23 -17.60
N TYR A 211 -3.24 10.03 -16.99
CA TYR A 211 -3.01 9.90 -15.56
C TYR A 211 -1.58 10.30 -15.17
N ALA A 212 -0.59 9.89 -15.96
CA ALA A 212 0.81 10.26 -15.72
C ALA A 212 1.01 11.79 -15.77
N ALA A 213 0.39 12.49 -16.73
CA ALA A 213 0.45 13.95 -16.80
C ALA A 213 -0.16 14.61 -15.55
N HIS A 214 -1.30 14.09 -15.08
CA HIS A 214 -1.93 14.56 -13.85
C HIS A 214 -1.05 14.34 -12.61
N VAL A 215 -0.46 13.15 -12.47
CA VAL A 215 0.40 12.82 -11.31
C VAL A 215 1.71 13.61 -11.36
N SER A 216 2.26 13.87 -12.55
CA SER A 216 3.41 14.76 -12.74
C SER A 216 3.15 16.17 -12.21
N GLU A 217 1.98 16.72 -12.50
CA GLU A 217 1.57 18.03 -11.98
C GLU A 217 1.41 18.02 -10.45
N LEU A 218 0.86 16.94 -9.88
CA LEU A 218 0.79 16.76 -8.43
C LEU A 218 2.18 16.71 -7.79
N LEU A 219 3.10 15.98 -8.40
CA LEU A 219 4.49 15.88 -7.94
C LEU A 219 5.19 17.25 -8.00
N ARG A 220 4.97 18.02 -9.08
CA ARG A 220 5.48 19.39 -9.22
C ARG A 220 4.99 20.28 -8.08
N ARG A 221 3.68 20.31 -7.83
CA ARG A 221 3.07 21.10 -6.75
C ARG A 221 3.62 20.72 -5.37
N LEU A 222 3.75 19.42 -5.10
CA LEU A 222 4.31 18.92 -3.85
C LEU A 222 5.76 19.41 -3.62
N ARG A 223 6.60 19.37 -4.67
CA ARG A 223 7.98 19.87 -4.64
C ARG A 223 8.08 21.39 -4.45
N GLU A 224 7.07 22.13 -4.89
CA GLU A 224 6.94 23.57 -4.66
C GLU A 224 6.42 23.92 -3.26
N GLY A 225 6.15 22.90 -2.43
CA GLY A 225 5.67 23.07 -1.06
C GLY A 225 4.15 23.26 -0.96
N ASP A 226 3.40 22.97 -2.02
CA ASP A 226 1.93 22.92 -1.94
C ASP A 226 1.50 21.80 -0.98
N ARG A 227 0.63 22.18 -0.04
CA ARG A 227 0.12 21.32 1.03
C ARG A 227 -1.37 21.07 0.88
N GLU A 228 -1.95 21.24 -0.30
CA GLU A 228 -3.31 20.74 -0.55
C GLU A 228 -3.32 19.20 -0.55
N PRO A 229 -4.32 18.52 0.06
CA PRO A 229 -4.42 17.07 -0.05
C PRO A 229 -4.51 16.63 -1.51
N VAL A 230 -3.60 15.76 -1.94
CA VAL A 230 -3.53 15.21 -3.30
C VAL A 230 -4.88 14.63 -3.73
N TRP A 231 -5.60 14.01 -2.80
CA TRP A 231 -6.93 13.45 -3.05
C TRP A 231 -7.94 14.45 -3.61
N GLU A 232 -7.95 15.72 -3.19
CA GLU A 232 -8.91 16.72 -3.70
C GLU A 232 -8.75 16.93 -5.21
N SER A 233 -7.51 16.90 -5.69
CA SER A 233 -7.20 16.97 -7.13
C SER A 233 -7.52 15.67 -7.86
N LEU A 234 -7.38 14.52 -7.19
CA LEU A 234 -7.70 13.20 -7.74
C LEU A 234 -9.22 12.92 -7.85
N LYS A 235 -10.07 13.64 -7.11
CA LYS A 235 -11.55 13.44 -7.15
C LYS A 235 -12.15 13.61 -8.54
N THR A 236 -11.60 14.52 -9.34
CA THR A 236 -12.07 14.78 -10.71
C THR A 236 -11.65 13.65 -11.67
N THR A 237 -10.53 13.00 -11.37
CA THR A 237 -9.92 11.93 -12.16
C THR A 237 -10.50 10.54 -11.83
N PHE A 238 -10.82 10.27 -10.55
CA PHE A 238 -11.46 9.03 -10.13
C PHE A 238 -12.98 9.19 -10.00
N LYS A 239 -13.70 8.93 -11.09
CA LYS A 239 -15.17 8.78 -11.11
C LYS A 239 -15.66 7.43 -10.56
N GLY A 240 -14.83 6.70 -9.79
CA GLY A 240 -15.19 5.44 -9.11
C GLY A 240 -16.16 5.66 -7.93
N PRO A 241 -16.59 4.63 -7.16
CA PRO A 241 -17.65 4.74 -6.15
C PRO A 241 -17.28 5.70 -5.01
N GLN A 242 -17.51 7.00 -5.25
CA GLN A 242 -17.10 8.14 -4.44
C GLN A 242 -17.68 8.10 -3.03
N THR A 243 -18.80 7.38 -2.84
CA THR A 243 -19.46 7.18 -1.55
C THR A 243 -18.63 6.33 -0.60
N LYS A 244 -17.96 5.27 -1.08
CA LYS A 244 -17.14 4.42 -0.22
C LYS A 244 -15.89 5.14 0.29
N ASN A 245 -15.20 5.91 -0.55
CA ASN A 245 -14.00 6.63 -0.12
C ASN A 245 -14.31 7.82 0.79
N ALA A 246 -15.43 8.52 0.57
CA ALA A 246 -15.89 9.56 1.50
C ALA A 246 -16.34 8.97 2.85
N GLU A 247 -16.95 7.79 2.84
CA GLU A 247 -17.30 7.06 4.06
C GLU A 247 -16.05 6.53 4.78
N ILE A 248 -15.08 5.98 4.05
CA ILE A 248 -13.77 5.58 4.57
C ILE A 248 -13.08 6.78 5.21
N ARG A 249 -13.04 7.94 4.54
CA ARG A 249 -12.52 9.20 5.11
C ARG A 249 -13.21 9.58 6.40
N ARG A 250 -14.55 9.63 6.44
CA ARG A 250 -15.31 9.93 7.67
C ARG A 250 -15.07 8.91 8.77
N ARG A 251 -14.73 7.66 8.43
CA ARG A 251 -14.38 6.62 9.42
C ARG A 251 -12.94 6.80 9.92
N CYS A 252 -11.97 7.07 9.05
CA CYS A 252 -10.58 7.38 9.42
C CYS A 252 -10.51 8.64 10.31
N GLU A 253 -11.15 9.74 9.90
CA GLU A 253 -11.20 11.01 10.66
C GLU A 253 -11.94 10.86 12.01
N ARG A 254 -12.85 9.90 12.15
CA ARG A 254 -13.50 9.58 13.44
C ARG A 254 -12.68 8.63 14.30
N ALA A 255 -11.91 7.73 13.71
CA ALA A 255 -11.05 6.81 14.44
C ALA A 255 -9.78 7.47 15.00
N GLN A 256 -9.41 8.64 14.47
CA GLN A 256 -8.29 9.45 14.93
C GLN A 256 -8.67 10.49 16.02
N LYS A 257 -9.96 10.62 16.36
CA LYS A 257 -10.48 11.49 17.42
C LYS A 257 -10.85 10.68 18.65
#